data_AF-A0A955PVP5-F1
#
_entry.id   AF-A0A955PVP5-F1
#
_cell.length_a   1.000
_cell.length_b   1.000
_cell.length_c   1.000
_cell.angle_alpha   90.00
_cell.angle_beta   90.00
_cell.angle_gamma   90.00
#
_symmetry.space_group_name_H-M   'P 1'
#
loop_
_entity.id
_entity.type
_entity.pdbx_description
1 polymer ?
#
loop_
_entity_poly.entity_id
_entity_poly.type
_entity_poly.pdbx_seq_one_letter_code
_entity_poly.pdbx_strand_id
1 'polypeptide(L)'
;MLKLNTFCVLATFSIMLLMSCTLREAQLGDELEQKGDFDGAIAAYRDALKKDPFNKEIDEKYKAVKIRAANQHFSRGRQMLKERKMGEALQEFQIAVGLDPQNKEHHTALNDVWRLKSAHQTFLDANNMEGLGRYDEAMALYESAVELDPSLSEAVEGITRVVQLQKTTQAIGGSAEPVTLRFQNTRLKQVFEILARTANIDILFDKDVRDDLVTIFTKDTPFDEALNLILTTNQLFAKRVGP
;
A
#
# COMPACT_ATOMS: atom_id res chain seq x y z
N MET A 1 74.46 -3.15 -27.92
CA MET A 1 73.19 -3.03 -28.68
C MET A 1 72.21 -4.20 -28.46
N LEU A 2 72.58 -5.36 -27.89
CA LEU A 2 71.63 -6.49 -27.72
C LEU A 2 70.53 -6.30 -26.66
N LYS A 3 70.72 -5.46 -25.62
CA LYS A 3 69.74 -5.30 -24.52
C LYS A 3 68.47 -4.52 -24.89
N LEU A 4 68.53 -3.67 -25.92
CA LEU A 4 67.38 -2.85 -26.35
C LEU A 4 66.36 -3.69 -27.14
N ASN A 5 66.85 -4.68 -27.90
CA ASN A 5 66.00 -5.57 -28.70
C ASN A 5 65.23 -6.58 -27.81
N THR A 6 65.85 -7.08 -26.74
CA THR A 6 65.18 -7.98 -25.78
C THR A 6 64.08 -7.26 -24.99
N PHE A 7 64.27 -5.99 -24.63
CA PHE A 7 63.25 -5.20 -23.93
C PHE A 7 62.05 -4.88 -24.84
N CYS A 8 62.32 -4.61 -26.12
CA CYS A 8 61.26 -4.38 -27.12
C CYS A 8 60.46 -5.65 -27.41
N VAL A 9 61.12 -6.81 -27.50
CA VAL A 9 60.46 -8.13 -27.70
C VAL A 9 59.66 -8.54 -26.46
N LEU A 10 60.15 -8.30 -25.25
CA LEU A 10 59.40 -8.56 -24.02
C LEU A 10 58.20 -7.61 -23.86
N ALA A 11 58.33 -6.34 -24.26
CA ALA A 11 57.24 -5.36 -24.23
C ALA A 11 56.14 -5.68 -25.24
N THR A 12 56.48 -6.11 -26.47
CA THR A 12 55.49 -6.52 -27.47
C THR A 12 54.79 -7.84 -27.11
N PHE A 13 55.48 -8.76 -26.44
CA PHE A 13 54.89 -10.01 -25.93
C PHE A 13 53.87 -9.75 -24.80
N SER A 14 54.17 -8.81 -23.89
CA SER A 14 53.21 -8.39 -22.85
C SER A 14 51.98 -7.68 -23.40
N ILE A 15 52.10 -6.91 -24.49
CA ILE A 15 50.97 -6.26 -25.17
C ILE A 15 50.08 -7.30 -25.88
N MET A 16 50.66 -8.34 -26.50
CA MET A 16 49.88 -9.44 -27.11
C MET A 16 49.12 -10.29 -26.09
N LEU A 17 49.70 -10.52 -24.90
CA LEU A 17 49.05 -11.29 -23.83
C LEU A 17 47.82 -10.56 -23.26
N LEU A 18 47.88 -9.23 -23.11
CA LEU A 18 46.75 -8.43 -22.63
C LEU A 18 45.57 -8.41 -23.62
N MET A 19 45.85 -8.33 -24.93
CA MET A 19 44.83 -8.37 -25.99
C MET A 19 44.11 -9.73 -26.07
N SER A 20 44.77 -10.83 -25.68
CA SER A 20 44.17 -12.17 -25.74
C SER A 20 43.10 -12.41 -24.68
N CYS A 21 43.28 -11.82 -23.49
CA CYS A 21 42.36 -11.99 -22.38
C CYS A 21 41.12 -11.11 -22.49
N THR A 22 41.26 -9.89 -23.02
CA THR A 22 40.14 -8.98 -23.32
C THR A 22 39.27 -9.54 -24.45
N LEU A 23 39.90 -10.05 -25.52
CA LEU A 23 39.21 -10.66 -26.66
C LEU A 23 38.36 -11.86 -26.23
N ARG A 24 38.89 -12.72 -25.35
CA ARG A 24 38.17 -13.90 -24.86
C ARG A 24 36.92 -13.54 -24.05
N GLU A 25 36.98 -12.50 -23.21
CA GLU A 25 35.83 -12.06 -22.42
C GLU A 25 34.77 -11.37 -23.27
N ALA A 26 35.19 -10.58 -24.28
CA ALA A 26 34.28 -10.00 -25.25
C ALA A 26 33.54 -11.08 -26.07
N GLN A 27 34.27 -12.11 -26.52
CA GLN A 27 33.67 -13.26 -27.21
C GLN A 27 32.68 -14.04 -26.34
N LEU A 28 32.99 -14.24 -25.06
CA LEU A 28 32.05 -14.84 -24.11
C LEU A 28 30.78 -13.99 -23.97
N GLY A 29 30.92 -12.65 -23.92
CA GLY A 29 29.79 -11.73 -23.93
C GLY A 29 28.92 -11.90 -25.18
N ASP A 30 29.53 -11.95 -26.36
CA ASP A 30 28.85 -12.16 -27.64
C ASP A 30 28.08 -13.51 -27.65
N GLU A 31 28.70 -14.58 -27.14
CA GLU A 31 28.06 -15.91 -27.06
C GLU A 31 26.87 -15.94 -26.10
N LEU A 32 26.98 -15.30 -24.93
CA LEU A 32 25.91 -15.23 -23.94
C LEU A 32 24.75 -14.37 -24.45
N GLU A 33 25.05 -13.27 -25.12
CA GLU A 33 24.06 -12.41 -25.77
C GLU A 33 23.28 -13.17 -26.86
N GLN A 34 23.97 -13.97 -27.68
CA GLN A 34 23.32 -14.84 -28.68
C GLN A 34 22.42 -15.91 -28.05
N LYS A 35 22.78 -16.40 -26.86
CA LYS A 35 21.96 -17.35 -26.09
C LYS A 35 20.78 -16.70 -25.36
N GLY A 36 20.70 -15.36 -25.35
CA GLY A 36 19.69 -14.60 -24.63
C GLY A 36 19.97 -14.47 -23.12
N ASP A 37 21.16 -14.87 -22.67
CA ASP A 37 21.64 -14.64 -21.30
C ASP A 37 22.28 -13.25 -21.23
N PHE A 38 21.43 -12.22 -21.21
CA PHE A 38 21.89 -10.84 -21.21
C PHE A 38 22.59 -10.45 -19.90
N ASP A 39 22.21 -11.04 -18.77
CA ASP A 39 22.87 -10.80 -17.48
C ASP A 39 24.30 -11.33 -17.47
N GLY A 40 24.50 -12.56 -17.97
CA GLY A 40 25.82 -13.14 -18.18
C GLY A 40 26.66 -12.30 -19.16
N ALA A 41 26.06 -11.86 -20.26
CA ALA A 41 26.74 -11.02 -21.25
C ALA A 41 27.19 -9.66 -20.66
N ILE A 42 26.35 -9.01 -19.85
CA ILE A 42 26.71 -7.79 -19.10
C ILE A 42 27.93 -8.04 -18.23
N ALA A 43 27.97 -9.16 -17.49
CA ALA A 43 29.10 -9.48 -16.64
C ALA A 43 30.39 -9.68 -17.43
N ALA A 44 30.34 -10.42 -18.55
CA ALA A 44 31.46 -10.69 -19.42
C ALA A 44 32.02 -9.41 -20.09
N TYR A 45 31.16 -8.57 -20.68
CA TYR A 45 31.59 -7.30 -21.26
C TYR A 45 32.13 -6.33 -20.21
N ARG A 46 31.53 -6.29 -19.02
CA ARG A 46 32.05 -5.47 -17.91
C ARG A 46 33.46 -5.91 -17.52
N ASP A 47 33.73 -7.21 -17.46
CA ASP A 47 35.06 -7.72 -17.15
C ASP A 47 36.07 -7.41 -18.26
N ALA A 48 35.65 -7.50 -19.53
CA ALA A 48 36.46 -7.06 -20.66
C ALA A 48 36.81 -5.55 -20.58
N LEU A 49 35.83 -4.70 -20.25
CA LEU A 49 36.03 -3.24 -20.07
C LEU A 49 36.88 -2.89 -18.84
N LYS A 50 36.92 -3.72 -17.79
CA LYS A 50 37.86 -3.51 -16.67
C LYS A 50 39.31 -3.63 -17.13
N LYS A 51 39.58 -4.50 -18.11
CA LYS A 51 40.93 -4.74 -18.64
C LYS A 51 41.28 -3.77 -19.77
N ASP A 52 40.30 -3.35 -20.56
CA ASP A 52 40.45 -2.35 -21.62
C ASP A 52 39.34 -1.28 -21.56
N PRO A 53 39.48 -0.26 -20.68
CA PRO A 53 38.43 0.73 -20.42
C PRO A 53 38.13 1.68 -21.58
N PHE A 54 39.00 1.76 -22.59
CA PHE A 54 38.87 2.67 -23.73
C PHE A 54 38.40 1.98 -25.01
N ASN A 55 38.05 0.69 -24.92
CA ASN A 55 37.54 -0.07 -26.04
C ASN A 55 36.10 0.36 -26.40
N LYS A 56 35.97 1.22 -27.41
CA LYS A 56 34.67 1.74 -27.84
C LYS A 56 33.71 0.65 -28.33
N GLU A 57 34.23 -0.37 -29.01
CA GLU A 57 33.40 -1.45 -29.55
C GLU A 57 32.75 -2.25 -28.41
N ILE A 58 33.54 -2.64 -27.40
CA ILE A 58 33.01 -3.36 -26.23
C ILE A 58 32.08 -2.47 -25.41
N ASP A 59 32.38 -1.18 -25.27
CA ASP A 59 31.52 -0.22 -24.57
C ASP A 59 30.14 -0.07 -25.25
N GLU A 60 30.11 0.01 -26.58
CA GLU A 60 28.86 0.03 -27.35
C GLU A 60 28.06 -1.26 -27.19
N LYS A 61 28.71 -2.43 -27.28
CA LYS A 61 28.07 -3.74 -27.01
C LYS A 61 27.53 -3.84 -25.59
N TYR A 62 28.32 -3.41 -24.59
CA TYR A 62 27.92 -3.38 -23.19
C TYR A 62 26.67 -2.53 -22.97
N LYS A 63 26.64 -1.32 -23.52
CA LYS A 63 25.46 -0.44 -23.45
C LYS A 63 24.25 -1.06 -24.14
N ALA A 64 24.43 -1.65 -25.32
CA ALA A 64 23.35 -2.28 -26.06
C ALA A 64 22.74 -3.47 -25.30
N VAL A 65 23.57 -4.35 -24.72
CA VAL A 65 23.07 -5.50 -23.96
C VAL A 65 22.39 -5.09 -22.66
N LYS A 66 22.84 -4.02 -21.99
CA LYS A 66 22.15 -3.46 -20.82
C LYS A 66 20.71 -3.06 -21.13
N ILE A 67 20.46 -2.42 -22.28
CA ILE A 67 19.11 -2.04 -22.71
C ILE A 67 18.26 -3.30 -22.99
N ARG A 68 18.83 -4.33 -23.61
CA ARG A 68 18.10 -5.59 -23.87
C ARG A 68 17.75 -6.33 -22.58
N ALA A 69 18.69 -6.43 -21.64
CA ALA A 69 18.46 -6.97 -20.31
C ALA A 69 17.38 -6.19 -19.56
N ALA A 70 17.44 -4.84 -19.60
CA ALA A 70 16.43 -3.98 -18.98
C ALA A 70 15.02 -4.31 -19.49
N ASN A 71 14.85 -4.42 -20.82
CA ASN A 71 13.58 -4.78 -21.45
C ASN A 71 13.12 -6.21 -21.11
N GLN A 72 14.05 -7.15 -20.95
CA GLN A 72 13.75 -8.52 -20.53
C GLN A 72 13.24 -8.54 -19.08
N HIS A 73 13.92 -7.88 -18.15
CA HIS A 73 13.48 -7.73 -16.76
C HIS A 73 12.14 -7.00 -16.66
N PHE A 74 11.96 -5.91 -17.43
CA PHE A 74 10.69 -5.21 -17.51
C PHE A 74 9.54 -6.13 -17.94
N SER A 75 9.77 -6.97 -18.96
CA SER A 75 8.77 -7.93 -19.45
C SER A 75 8.44 -8.99 -18.40
N ARG A 76 9.45 -9.50 -17.66
CA ARG A 76 9.26 -10.42 -16.53
C ARG A 76 8.46 -9.76 -15.40
N GLY A 77 8.79 -8.52 -15.03
CA GLY A 77 8.07 -7.75 -14.02
C GLY A 77 6.59 -7.56 -14.39
N ARG A 78 6.29 -7.25 -15.66
CA ARG A 78 4.91 -7.17 -16.16
C ARG A 78 4.17 -8.51 -16.06
N GLN A 79 4.85 -9.62 -16.32
CA GLN A 79 4.28 -10.96 -16.18
C GLN A 79 4.00 -11.30 -14.71
N MET A 80 4.94 -11.04 -13.80
CA MET A 80 4.77 -11.24 -12.36
C MET A 80 3.61 -10.41 -11.80
N LEU A 81 3.42 -9.19 -12.30
CA LEU A 81 2.28 -8.34 -11.91
C LEU A 81 0.94 -8.94 -12.34
N LYS A 82 0.85 -9.55 -13.54
CA LYS A 82 -0.35 -10.29 -13.99
C LYS A 82 -0.63 -11.51 -13.10
N GLU A 83 0.42 -12.13 -12.58
CA GLU A 83 0.34 -13.24 -11.61
C GLU A 83 0.08 -12.76 -10.17
N ARG A 84 -0.16 -11.45 -9.96
CA ARG A 84 -0.34 -10.80 -8.65
C ARG A 84 0.87 -10.91 -7.71
N LYS A 85 2.05 -11.28 -8.21
CA LYS A 85 3.31 -11.35 -7.47
C LYS A 85 3.98 -9.97 -7.42
N MET A 86 3.34 -9.02 -6.74
CA MET A 86 3.77 -7.61 -6.71
C MET A 86 5.19 -7.44 -6.14
N GLY A 87 5.58 -8.27 -5.17
CA GLY A 87 6.94 -8.23 -4.58
C GLY A 87 8.03 -8.63 -5.57
N GLU A 88 7.82 -9.70 -6.33
CA GLU A 88 8.75 -10.15 -7.38
C GLU A 88 8.77 -9.17 -8.56
N ALA A 89 7.59 -8.67 -8.97
CA ALA A 89 7.50 -7.65 -10.01
C ALA A 89 8.28 -6.37 -9.66
N LEU A 90 8.22 -5.94 -8.39
CA LEU A 90 8.97 -4.79 -7.89
C LEU A 90 10.48 -4.98 -8.07
N GLN A 91 11.01 -6.17 -7.75
CA GLN A 91 12.44 -6.46 -7.91
C GLN A 91 12.85 -6.43 -9.39
N GLU A 92 12.06 -7.05 -10.27
CA GLU A 92 12.33 -7.05 -11.72
C GLU A 92 12.33 -5.63 -12.31
N PHE A 93 11.37 -4.78 -11.91
CA PHE A 93 11.36 -3.38 -12.37
C PHE A 93 12.52 -2.55 -11.81
N GLN A 94 12.97 -2.81 -10.57
CA GLN A 94 14.17 -2.17 -10.01
C GLN A 94 15.41 -2.49 -10.84
N ILE A 95 15.57 -3.76 -11.26
CA ILE A 95 16.68 -4.17 -12.12
C ILE A 95 16.58 -3.46 -13.47
N ALA A 96 15.39 -3.42 -14.09
CA ALA A 96 15.18 -2.73 -15.37
C ALA A 96 15.59 -1.25 -15.31
N VAL A 97 15.18 -0.52 -14.25
CA VAL A 97 15.57 0.88 -14.03
C VAL A 97 17.08 1.03 -13.78
N GLY A 98 17.70 0.10 -13.05
CA GLY A 98 19.16 0.13 -12.83
C GLY A 98 19.97 -0.10 -14.10
N LEU A 99 19.45 -0.90 -15.03
CA LEU A 99 20.10 -1.22 -16.30
C LEU A 99 19.90 -0.11 -17.34
N ASP A 100 18.70 0.45 -17.45
CA ASP A 100 18.35 1.58 -18.32
C ASP A 100 17.65 2.73 -17.56
N PRO A 101 18.42 3.62 -16.90
CA PRO A 101 17.86 4.70 -16.09
C PRO A 101 17.15 5.80 -16.88
N GLN A 102 17.33 5.87 -18.21
CA GLN A 102 16.73 6.91 -19.05
C GLN A 102 15.34 6.53 -19.56
N ASN A 103 14.96 5.25 -19.42
CA ASN A 103 13.68 4.76 -19.88
C ASN A 103 12.55 5.15 -18.92
N LYS A 104 11.75 6.13 -19.34
CA LYS A 104 10.59 6.62 -18.57
C LYS A 104 9.56 5.53 -18.27
N GLU A 105 9.37 4.57 -19.18
CA GLU A 105 8.39 3.50 -19.00
C GLU A 105 8.77 2.57 -17.83
N HIS A 106 10.07 2.29 -17.66
CA HIS A 106 10.56 1.48 -16.54
C HIS A 106 10.30 2.18 -15.20
N HIS A 107 10.52 3.50 -15.13
CA HIS A 107 10.21 4.29 -13.93
C HIS A 107 8.72 4.32 -13.62
N THR A 108 7.87 4.51 -14.63
CA THR A 108 6.41 4.48 -14.45
C THR A 108 5.96 3.14 -13.89
N ALA A 109 6.40 2.02 -14.49
CA ALA A 109 6.03 0.69 -14.01
C ALA A 109 6.54 0.39 -12.59
N LEU A 110 7.74 0.86 -12.24
CA LEU A 110 8.27 0.76 -10.89
C LEU A 110 7.41 1.51 -9.88
N ASN A 111 7.00 2.75 -10.20
CA ASN A 111 6.13 3.54 -9.34
C ASN A 111 4.73 2.93 -9.21
N ASP A 112 4.19 2.40 -10.31
CA ASP A 112 2.88 1.75 -10.32
C ASP A 112 2.86 0.51 -9.43
N VAL A 113 3.84 -0.39 -9.56
CA VAL A 113 3.90 -1.58 -8.70
C VAL A 113 4.15 -1.21 -7.24
N TRP A 114 4.92 -0.16 -6.97
CA TRP A 114 5.14 0.32 -5.61
C TRP A 114 3.83 0.81 -5.00
N ARG A 115 3.06 1.62 -5.73
CA ARG A 115 1.74 2.11 -5.34
C ARG A 115 0.77 0.96 -5.04
N LEU A 116 0.69 -0.03 -5.94
CA LEU A 116 -0.18 -1.20 -5.78
C LEU A 116 0.20 -2.05 -4.56
N LYS A 117 1.50 -2.32 -4.38
CA LYS A 117 2.01 -3.09 -3.24
C LYS A 117 1.76 -2.34 -1.92
N SER A 118 1.98 -1.03 -1.90
CA SER A 118 1.73 -0.18 -0.73
C SER A 118 0.24 -0.16 -0.40
N ALA A 119 -0.65 0.03 -1.37
CA ALA A 119 -2.10 -0.03 -1.17
C ALA A 119 -2.53 -1.35 -0.52
N HIS A 120 -2.02 -2.48 -1.05
CA HIS A 120 -2.32 -3.80 -0.49
C HIS A 120 -1.81 -3.96 0.95
N GLN A 121 -0.60 -3.49 1.25
CA GLN A 121 -0.06 -3.54 2.61
C GLN A 121 -0.91 -2.69 3.58
N THR A 122 -1.22 -1.45 3.19
CA THR A 122 -2.06 -0.55 4.00
C THR A 122 -3.44 -1.17 4.25
N PHE A 123 -4.03 -1.84 3.25
CA PHE A 123 -5.28 -2.59 3.41
C PHE A 123 -5.17 -3.73 4.45
N LEU A 124 -4.07 -4.49 4.44
CA LEU A 124 -3.85 -5.54 5.44
C LEU A 124 -3.71 -4.96 6.85
N ASP A 125 -3.01 -3.84 6.98
CA ASP A 125 -2.87 -3.13 8.25
C ASP A 125 -4.23 -2.59 8.74
N ALA A 126 -5.08 -2.10 7.81
CA ALA A 126 -6.45 -1.70 8.10
C ALA A 126 -7.30 -2.85 8.65
N ASN A 127 -7.26 -4.02 8.00
CA ASN A 127 -7.96 -5.23 8.48
C ASN A 127 -7.50 -5.64 9.88
N ASN A 128 -6.21 -5.49 10.19
CA ASN A 128 -5.69 -5.77 11.52
C ASN A 128 -6.27 -4.79 12.56
N MET A 129 -6.31 -3.50 12.25
CA MET A 129 -6.93 -2.49 13.14
C MET A 129 -8.44 -2.71 13.29
N GLU A 130 -9.15 -3.09 12.22
CA GLU A 130 -10.57 -3.48 12.26
C GLU A 130 -10.76 -4.65 13.24
N GLY A 131 -9.94 -5.70 13.14
CA GLY A 131 -9.98 -6.88 14.01
C GLY A 131 -9.67 -6.57 15.49
N LEU A 132 -8.92 -5.50 15.76
CA LEU A 132 -8.64 -5.00 17.11
C LEU A 132 -9.74 -4.06 17.65
N GLY A 133 -10.79 -3.78 16.86
CA GLY A 133 -11.85 -2.83 17.21
C GLY A 133 -11.43 -1.36 17.15
N ARG A 134 -10.26 -1.06 16.60
CA ARG A 134 -9.71 0.30 16.46
C ARG A 134 -10.24 0.93 15.17
N TYR A 135 -11.56 1.15 15.14
CA TYR A 135 -12.28 1.53 13.93
C TYR A 135 -11.84 2.85 13.31
N ASP A 136 -11.47 3.85 14.12
CA ASP A 136 -11.00 5.14 13.60
C ASP A 136 -9.66 4.98 12.85
N GLU A 137 -8.76 4.14 13.35
CA GLU A 137 -7.47 3.86 12.70
C GLU A 137 -7.64 2.95 11.49
N ALA A 138 -8.54 1.96 11.57
CA ALA A 138 -8.91 1.14 10.43
C ALA A 138 -9.46 1.99 9.29
N MET A 139 -10.33 2.96 9.60
CA MET A 139 -10.90 3.88 8.62
C MET A 139 -9.82 4.66 7.88
N ALA A 140 -8.93 5.33 8.61
CA ALA A 140 -7.85 6.11 8.02
C ALA A 140 -6.94 5.27 7.11
N LEU A 141 -6.65 4.03 7.50
CA LEU A 141 -5.85 3.11 6.69
C LEU A 141 -6.61 2.63 5.44
N TYR A 142 -7.90 2.33 5.53
CA TYR A 142 -8.69 2.00 4.33
C TYR A 142 -8.77 3.16 3.34
N GLU A 143 -9.01 4.38 3.81
CA GLU A 143 -9.03 5.57 2.96
C GLU A 143 -7.68 5.75 2.25
N SER A 144 -6.58 5.63 3.00
CA SER A 144 -5.23 5.69 2.43
C SER A 144 -4.97 4.57 1.40
N ALA A 145 -5.47 3.35 1.63
CA ALA A 145 -5.36 2.26 0.68
C ALA A 145 -6.12 2.55 -0.63
N VAL A 146 -7.30 3.18 -0.55
CA VAL A 146 -8.10 3.59 -1.72
C VAL A 146 -7.46 4.78 -2.45
N GLU A 147 -6.85 5.72 -1.75
CA GLU A 147 -6.08 6.81 -2.36
C GLU A 147 -4.90 6.27 -3.16
N LEU A 148 -4.20 5.27 -2.61
CA LEU A 148 -3.10 4.61 -3.29
C LEU A 148 -3.62 3.78 -4.46
N ASP A 149 -4.68 2.98 -4.31
CA ASP A 149 -5.28 2.20 -5.40
C ASP A 149 -6.80 2.33 -5.43
N PRO A 150 -7.34 3.25 -6.27
CA PRO A 150 -8.78 3.44 -6.40
C PRO A 150 -9.54 2.20 -6.93
N SER A 151 -8.82 1.21 -7.48
CA SER A 151 -9.42 -0.04 -7.98
C SER A 151 -9.53 -1.15 -6.93
N LEU A 152 -8.98 -0.93 -5.72
CA LEU A 152 -8.99 -1.90 -4.62
C LEU A 152 -10.36 -1.93 -3.92
N SER A 153 -11.32 -2.65 -4.53
CA SER A 153 -12.69 -2.81 -4.03
C SER A 153 -12.78 -3.25 -2.57
N GLU A 154 -11.88 -4.15 -2.16
CA GLU A 154 -11.85 -4.74 -0.83
C GLU A 154 -11.64 -3.68 0.27
N ALA A 155 -10.88 -2.61 -0.03
CA ALA A 155 -10.69 -1.49 0.89
C ALA A 155 -11.96 -0.64 1.03
N VAL A 156 -12.69 -0.40 -0.07
CA VAL A 156 -13.99 0.31 -0.06
C VAL A 156 -15.05 -0.47 0.72
N GLU A 157 -15.05 -1.81 0.58
CA GLU A 157 -15.89 -2.68 1.40
C GLU A 157 -15.52 -2.60 2.88
N GLY A 158 -14.22 -2.51 3.20
CA GLY A 158 -13.71 -2.25 4.54
C GLY A 158 -14.26 -0.97 5.15
N ILE A 159 -14.18 0.16 4.43
CA ILE A 159 -14.78 1.44 4.83
C ILE A 159 -16.26 1.25 5.19
N THR A 160 -17.01 0.60 4.30
CA THR A 160 -18.45 0.39 4.49
C THR A 160 -18.76 -0.41 5.77
N ARG A 161 -17.98 -1.48 6.03
CA ARG A 161 -18.12 -2.27 7.27
C ARG A 161 -17.79 -1.44 8.51
N VAL A 162 -16.66 -0.72 8.50
CA VAL A 162 -16.23 0.10 9.64
C VAL A 162 -17.25 1.20 9.95
N VAL A 163 -17.80 1.88 8.94
CA VAL A 163 -18.88 2.87 9.12
C VAL A 163 -20.08 2.23 9.82
N GLN A 164 -20.49 1.02 9.41
CA GLN A 164 -21.63 0.33 10.01
C GLN A 164 -21.37 -0.10 11.46
N LEU A 165 -20.15 -0.57 11.75
CA LEU A 165 -19.72 -0.95 13.11
C LEU A 165 -19.65 0.27 14.03
N GLN A 166 -19.12 1.40 13.55
CA GLN A 166 -19.10 2.65 14.30
C GLN A 166 -20.52 3.15 14.60
N LYS A 167 -21.44 3.11 13.63
CA LYS A 167 -22.85 3.45 13.86
C LYS A 167 -23.49 2.56 14.92
N THR A 168 -23.20 1.26 14.88
CA THR A 168 -23.72 0.29 15.86
C THR A 168 -23.12 0.48 17.25
N THR A 169 -21.85 0.88 17.33
CA THR A 169 -21.15 1.15 18.60
C THR A 169 -21.57 2.47 19.23
N GLN A 170 -21.89 3.48 18.40
CA GLN A 170 -22.38 4.79 18.84
C GLN A 170 -23.89 4.77 19.15
N ALA A 171 -24.65 3.84 18.58
CA ALA A 171 -26.03 3.62 18.97
C ALA A 171 -26.10 3.23 20.44
N ILE A 172 -26.85 3.99 21.23
CA ILE A 172 -27.01 3.76 22.67
C ILE A 172 -27.87 2.51 22.91
N GLY A 173 -28.62 2.09 21.89
CA GLY A 173 -29.45 0.89 21.85
C GLY A 173 -30.92 1.25 21.75
N GLY A 174 -31.75 0.32 21.28
CA GLY A 174 -33.21 0.46 21.18
C GLY A 174 -33.76 -0.02 19.84
N SER A 175 -35.06 -0.29 19.80
CA SER A 175 -35.76 -0.76 18.60
C SER A 175 -35.54 0.20 17.42
N ALA A 176 -35.38 -0.34 16.20
CA ALA A 176 -35.40 0.46 14.97
C ALA A 176 -36.80 1.08 14.70
N GLU A 177 -37.80 0.71 15.50
CA GLU A 177 -39.15 1.24 15.39
C GLU A 177 -39.23 2.71 15.82
N PRO A 178 -39.83 3.57 14.99
CA PRO A 178 -40.05 4.96 15.35
C PRO A 178 -40.97 5.11 16.57
N VAL A 179 -40.63 6.04 17.46
CA VAL A 179 -41.43 6.39 18.63
C VAL A 179 -42.13 7.74 18.44
N THR A 180 -43.36 7.83 18.95
CA THR A 180 -44.08 9.11 19.07
C THR A 180 -44.14 9.48 20.55
N LEU A 181 -43.54 10.62 20.90
CA LEU A 181 -43.47 11.11 22.29
C LEU A 181 -44.32 12.36 22.45
N ARG A 182 -45.09 12.41 23.53
CA ARG A 182 -45.90 13.58 23.91
C ARG A 182 -45.83 13.77 25.41
N PHE A 183 -44.73 14.33 25.88
CA PHE A 183 -44.52 14.67 27.28
C PHE A 183 -44.79 16.15 27.49
N GLN A 184 -45.60 16.46 28.50
CA GLN A 184 -45.90 17.82 28.92
C GLN A 184 -45.61 17.92 30.40
N ASN A 185 -44.74 18.86 30.78
CA ASN A 185 -44.40 19.10 32.17
C ASN A 185 -44.08 17.82 32.96
N THR A 186 -43.25 16.95 32.37
CA THR A 186 -42.91 15.62 32.90
C THR A 186 -41.50 15.62 33.47
N ARG A 187 -41.26 14.85 34.53
CA ARG A 187 -39.92 14.70 35.12
C ARG A 187 -38.95 14.02 34.16
N LEU A 188 -37.75 14.56 34.01
CA LEU A 188 -36.76 14.08 33.05
C LEU A 188 -36.41 12.59 33.23
N LYS A 189 -36.22 12.12 34.47
CA LYS A 189 -35.90 10.70 34.74
C LYS A 189 -37.05 9.78 34.33
N GLN A 190 -38.29 10.22 34.53
CA GLN A 190 -39.48 9.49 34.10
C GLN A 190 -39.57 9.36 32.57
N VAL A 191 -39.21 10.43 31.84
CA VAL A 191 -39.15 10.38 30.37
C VAL A 191 -38.17 9.30 29.90
N PHE A 192 -36.96 9.27 30.47
CA PHE A 192 -35.96 8.25 30.16
C PHE A 192 -36.43 6.84 30.53
N GLU A 193 -37.05 6.64 31.70
CA GLU A 193 -37.60 5.33 32.09
C GLU A 193 -38.69 4.80 31.14
N ILE A 194 -39.54 5.69 30.61
CA ILE A 194 -40.58 5.30 29.65
C ILE A 194 -39.91 4.88 28.33
N LEU A 195 -38.96 5.66 27.85
CA LEU A 195 -38.18 5.33 26.66
C LEU A 195 -37.42 4.01 26.80
N ALA A 196 -36.78 3.80 27.95
CA ALA A 196 -36.05 2.59 28.29
C ALA A 196 -36.93 1.34 28.15
N ARG A 197 -38.15 1.40 28.72
CA ARG A 197 -39.13 0.32 28.64
C ARG A 197 -39.60 0.05 27.21
N THR A 198 -39.82 1.10 26.41
CA THR A 198 -40.22 0.95 25.00
C THR A 198 -39.12 0.29 24.17
N ALA A 199 -37.86 0.64 24.43
CA ALA A 199 -36.69 0.09 23.74
C ALA A 199 -36.17 -1.23 24.32
N ASN A 200 -36.75 -1.71 25.44
CA ASN A 200 -36.27 -2.85 26.21
C ASN A 200 -34.78 -2.73 26.58
N ILE A 201 -34.39 -1.56 27.10
CA ILE A 201 -33.05 -1.27 27.60
C ILE A 201 -33.10 -0.86 29.07
N ASP A 202 -32.02 -1.12 29.80
CA ASP A 202 -31.82 -0.61 31.16
C ASP A 202 -31.12 0.76 31.11
N ILE A 203 -31.55 1.69 31.98
CA ILE A 203 -30.91 3.01 32.11
C ILE A 203 -30.41 3.19 33.54
N LEU A 204 -29.15 3.63 33.64
CA LEU A 204 -28.52 4.07 34.87
C LEU A 204 -28.30 5.58 34.82
N PHE A 205 -28.73 6.28 35.86
CA PHE A 205 -28.49 7.72 36.00
C PHE A 205 -27.29 7.98 36.91
N ASP A 206 -26.40 8.86 36.49
CA ASP A 206 -25.38 9.42 37.38
C ASP A 206 -26.06 10.26 38.49
N LYS A 207 -25.41 10.34 39.66
CA LYS A 207 -25.88 11.14 40.81
C LYS A 207 -26.08 12.62 40.46
N ASP A 208 -25.34 13.13 39.47
CA ASP A 208 -25.35 14.53 39.08
C ASP A 208 -26.46 14.84 38.04
N VAL A 209 -27.22 13.83 37.59
CA VAL A 209 -28.35 14.03 36.68
C VAL A 209 -29.54 14.66 37.42
N ARG A 210 -29.86 15.90 37.05
CA ARG A 210 -31.04 16.64 37.53
C ARG A 210 -32.34 16.02 37.00
N ASP A 211 -33.40 16.14 37.79
CA ASP A 211 -34.75 15.64 37.46
C ASP A 211 -35.73 16.80 37.24
N ASP A 212 -35.37 17.68 36.31
CA ASP A 212 -36.13 18.88 35.97
C ASP A 212 -37.39 18.53 35.15
N LEU A 213 -38.35 19.45 35.10
CA LEU A 213 -39.57 19.30 34.30
C LEU A 213 -39.28 19.65 32.83
N VAL A 214 -39.66 18.75 31.93
CA VAL A 214 -39.44 18.89 30.49
C VAL A 214 -40.73 18.71 29.70
N THR A 215 -40.74 19.29 28.51
CA THR A 215 -41.83 19.15 27.53
C THR A 215 -41.22 18.74 26.19
N ILE A 216 -41.62 17.58 25.68
CA ILE A 216 -41.02 16.95 24.49
C ILE A 216 -42.15 16.47 23.61
N PHE A 217 -42.12 16.86 22.34
CA PHE A 217 -43.03 16.35 21.33
C PHE A 217 -42.24 15.90 20.12
N THR A 218 -42.42 14.65 19.76
CA THR A 218 -41.88 14.12 18.50
C THR A 218 -42.83 13.08 17.94
N LYS A 219 -42.83 12.92 16.61
CA LYS A 219 -43.71 12.00 15.91
C LYS A 219 -42.88 11.18 14.93
N ASP A 220 -43.11 9.87 14.93
CA ASP A 220 -42.48 8.92 14.01
C ASP A 220 -40.95 9.09 13.94
N THR A 221 -40.30 9.26 15.10
CA THR A 221 -38.86 9.56 15.20
C THR A 221 -38.09 8.30 15.59
N PRO A 222 -36.99 7.94 14.90
CA PRO A 222 -36.14 6.82 15.29
C PRO A 222 -35.72 6.90 16.76
N PHE A 223 -35.64 5.77 17.45
CA PHE A 223 -35.36 5.75 18.89
C PHE A 223 -34.08 6.50 19.25
N ASP A 224 -32.97 6.22 18.56
CA ASP A 224 -31.68 6.87 18.83
C ASP A 224 -31.74 8.40 18.62
N GLU A 225 -32.50 8.86 17.62
CA GLU A 225 -32.71 10.30 17.38
C GLU A 225 -33.55 10.93 18.49
N ALA A 226 -34.62 10.26 18.93
CA ALA A 226 -35.46 10.73 20.02
C ALA A 226 -34.70 10.79 21.35
N LEU A 227 -33.89 9.76 21.64
CA LEU A 227 -33.02 9.73 22.80
C LEU A 227 -31.98 10.86 22.74
N ASN A 228 -31.32 11.03 21.59
CA ASN A 228 -30.31 12.06 21.39
C ASN A 228 -30.89 13.49 21.47
N LEU A 229 -32.12 13.70 21.00
CA LEU A 229 -32.84 14.96 21.17
C LEU A 229 -33.01 15.32 22.65
N ILE A 230 -33.40 14.35 23.47
CA ILE A 230 -33.63 14.53 24.91
C ILE A 230 -32.30 14.77 25.62
N LEU A 231 -31.26 14.01 25.29
CA LEU A 231 -29.92 14.21 25.83
C LEU A 231 -29.41 15.62 25.51
N THR A 232 -29.45 16.02 24.25
CA THR A 232 -28.92 17.31 23.78
C THR A 232 -29.69 18.50 24.35
N THR A 233 -31.03 18.44 24.37
CA THR A 233 -31.88 19.51 24.92
C THR A 233 -31.63 19.74 26.41
N ASN A 234 -31.21 18.69 27.13
CA ASN A 234 -30.93 18.75 28.56
C ASN A 234 -29.43 18.78 28.89
N GLN A 235 -28.55 18.97 27.89
CA GLN A 235 -27.09 19.00 28.05
C GLN A 235 -26.55 17.74 28.75
N LEU A 236 -27.15 16.60 28.48
CA LEU A 236 -26.75 15.30 28.99
C LEU A 236 -25.98 14.53 27.91
N PHE A 237 -25.15 13.60 28.37
CA PHE A 237 -24.50 12.60 27.53
C PHE A 237 -24.86 11.22 28.07
N ALA A 238 -25.02 10.25 27.18
CA ALA A 238 -25.18 8.86 27.55
C ALA A 238 -24.13 8.01 26.85
N LYS A 239 -23.67 7.00 27.57
CA LYS A 239 -22.72 6.01 27.08
C LYS A 239 -23.32 4.65 27.29
N ARG A 240 -23.31 3.81 26.25
CA ARG A 240 -23.62 2.40 26.40
C ARG A 240 -22.56 1.74 27.26
N VAL A 241 -22.98 1.07 28.34
CA VAL A 241 -22.10 0.35 29.25
C VAL A 241 -22.38 -1.15 29.07
N GLY A 242 -21.54 -1.81 28.27
CA GLY A 242 -21.62 -3.26 28.00
C GLY A 242 -22.53 -3.66 26.82
N PRO A 243 -22.46 -4.93 26.37
CA PRO A 243 -23.64 -5.61 25.86
C PRO A 243 -24.72 -5.73 26.95
#